data_AF-A0A7W0UBE0-F1
#
_entry.id   AF-A0A7W0UBE0-F1
#
_cell.length_a   1.000
_cell.length_b   1.000
_cell.length_c   1.000
_cell.angle_alpha   90.00
_cell.angle_beta   90.00
_cell.angle_gamma   90.00
#
_symmetry.space_group_name_H-M   'P 1'
#
loop_
_entity.id
_entity.type
_entity.pdbx_description
1 polymer ?
#
loop_
_entity_poly.entity_id
_entity_poly.type
_entity_poly.pdbx_seq_one_letter_code
_entity_poly.pdbx_strand_id
1 'polypeptide(L)'
;GFLDLLTVTFMGRYRHRPLHLFGGFGLTLGFLGAAILVYLAAIKIGGSAIGHRPLLTLGVLLVVVGVQLLSLGLLSELITSHHEERERVALTSERHVDEILR
;
A
#
# COMPACT_ATOMS: atom_id res chain seq x y z
N GLY A 1 -24.58 -1.09 -1.65
CA GLY A 1 -24.02 -1.13 -3.02
C GLY A 1 -22.55 -1.50 -2.97
N PHE A 2 -21.89 -1.84 -4.08
CA PHE A 2 -20.44 -2.18 -4.06
C PHE A 2 -19.58 -1.09 -3.40
N LEU A 3 -19.92 0.19 -3.64
CA LEU A 3 -19.28 1.34 -3.00
C LEU A 3 -19.51 1.41 -1.48
N ASP A 4 -20.65 0.90 -1.02
CA ASP A 4 -20.98 0.82 0.40
C ASP A 4 -20.14 -0.27 1.10
N LEU A 5 -19.96 -1.43 0.44
CA LEU A 5 -19.06 -2.49 0.92
C LEU A 5 -17.59 -2.03 0.96
N LEU A 6 -17.18 -1.28 -0.07
CA LEU A 6 -15.86 -0.65 -0.15
C LEU A 6 -15.67 0.35 1.00
N THR A 7 -16.68 1.17 1.28
CA THR A 7 -16.68 2.18 2.37
C THR A 7 -16.66 1.52 3.74
N VAL A 8 -17.50 0.50 3.97
CA VAL A 8 -17.55 -0.25 5.25
C VAL A 8 -16.25 -1.00 5.49
N THR A 9 -15.64 -1.59 4.46
CA THR A 9 -14.35 -2.28 4.57
C THR A 9 -13.21 -1.29 4.83
N PHE A 10 -13.25 -0.11 4.20
CA PHE A 10 -12.33 0.98 4.49
C PHE A 10 -12.49 1.41 5.96
N MET A 11 -13.69 1.81 6.38
CA MET A 11 -13.97 2.37 7.70
C MET A 11 -13.70 1.37 8.83
N GLY A 12 -14.01 0.09 8.62
CA GLY A 12 -13.83 -0.97 9.62
C GLY A 12 -12.37 -1.45 9.77
N ARG A 13 -11.55 -1.39 8.71
CA ARG A 13 -10.18 -1.92 8.70
C ARG A 13 -9.09 -0.85 8.85
N TYR A 14 -9.37 0.41 8.50
CA TYR A 14 -8.42 1.53 8.67
C TYR A 14 -8.03 1.79 10.13
N ARG A 15 -8.89 1.39 11.08
CA ARG A 15 -8.66 1.68 12.49
C ARG A 15 -7.58 0.80 13.12
N HIS A 16 -7.21 -0.35 12.54
CA HIS A 16 -6.34 -1.31 13.25
C HIS A 16 -5.04 -1.73 12.55
N ARG A 17 -4.93 -1.89 11.21
CA ARG A 17 -3.65 -2.08 10.46
C ARG A 17 -3.80 -1.83 8.95
N PRO A 18 -3.64 -0.58 8.46
CA PRO A 18 -3.87 -0.23 7.05
C PRO A 18 -2.85 -0.86 6.10
N LEU A 19 -1.63 -1.18 6.57
CA LEU A 19 -0.58 -1.79 5.76
C LEU A 19 -0.98 -3.17 5.17
N HIS A 20 -1.84 -3.93 5.85
CA HIS A 20 -2.15 -5.30 5.42
C HIS A 20 -3.07 -5.35 4.19
N LEU A 21 -3.88 -4.31 3.96
CA LEU A 21 -4.74 -4.21 2.78
C LEU A 21 -3.92 -3.82 1.55
N PHE A 22 -3.41 -2.59 1.54
CA PHE A 22 -2.70 -2.04 0.38
C PHE A 22 -1.36 -2.73 0.16
N GLY A 23 -0.66 -3.10 1.23
CA GLY A 23 0.58 -3.85 1.16
C GLY A 23 0.37 -5.27 0.63
N GLY A 24 -0.64 -5.98 1.13
CA GLY A 24 -0.97 -7.33 0.66
C GLY A 24 -1.38 -7.37 -0.81
N PHE A 25 -2.33 -6.52 -1.21
CA PHE A 25 -2.74 -6.43 -2.61
C PHE A 25 -1.60 -5.95 -3.52
N GLY A 26 -0.83 -4.94 -3.10
CA GLY A 26 0.32 -4.45 -3.84
C GLY A 26 1.40 -5.51 -4.06
N LEU A 27 1.69 -6.32 -3.03
CA LEU A 27 2.65 -7.42 -3.14
C LEU A 27 2.18 -8.51 -4.10
N THR A 28 0.90 -8.89 -4.05
CA THR A 28 0.35 -9.90 -4.98
C THR A 28 0.36 -9.43 -6.43
N LEU A 29 -0.04 -8.18 -6.70
CA LEU A 29 0.01 -7.59 -8.04
C LEU A 29 1.46 -7.43 -8.53
N GLY A 30 2.36 -6.94 -7.67
CA GLY A 30 3.77 -6.79 -7.99
C GLY A 30 4.43 -8.13 -8.29
N PHE A 31 4.14 -9.17 -7.52
CA PHE A 31 4.62 -10.52 -7.74
C PHE A 31 4.12 -11.09 -9.07
N LEU A 32 2.83 -10.93 -9.37
CA LEU A 32 2.25 -11.39 -10.63
C LEU A 32 2.85 -10.63 -11.83
N GLY A 33 3.06 -9.33 -11.70
CA GLY A 33 3.68 -8.50 -12.73
C GLY A 33 5.14 -8.89 -12.96
N ALA A 34 5.89 -9.13 -11.88
CA ALA A 34 7.26 -9.60 -11.93
C ALA A 34 7.35 -10.99 -12.58
N ALA A 35 6.45 -11.91 -12.27
CA ALA A 35 6.40 -13.23 -12.90
C ALA A 35 6.17 -13.13 -14.41
N ILE A 36 5.24 -12.26 -14.85
CA ILE A 36 4.99 -11.99 -16.27
C ILE A 36 6.25 -11.40 -16.94
N LEU A 37 6.91 -10.45 -16.28
CA LEU A 37 8.13 -9.83 -16.80
C LEU A 37 9.30 -10.81 -16.91
N VAL A 38 9.50 -11.68 -15.91
CA VAL A 38 10.54 -12.72 -15.92
C VAL A 38 10.26 -13.73 -17.05
N TYR A 39 9.00 -14.15 -17.21
CA TYR A 39 8.59 -15.02 -18.31
C TYR A 39 8.90 -14.38 -19.68
N LEU A 40 8.54 -13.12 -19.88
CA LEU A 40 8.86 -12.39 -21.10
C LEU A 40 10.38 -12.21 -21.29
N ALA A 41 11.14 -11.95 -20.21
CA ALA A 41 12.58 -11.82 -20.26
C ALA A 41 13.25 -13.12 -20.73
N ALA A 42 12.78 -14.28 -20.25
CA ALA A 42 13.28 -15.58 -20.69
C ALA A 42 13.04 -15.79 -22.20
N ILE A 43 11.86 -15.45 -22.71
CA ILE A 43 11.56 -15.51 -24.15
C ILE A 43 12.44 -14.53 -24.95
N LYS A 44 12.76 -13.36 -24.38
CA LYS A 44 13.59 -12.35 -25.04
C LYS A 44 15.01 -12.81 -25.27
N ILE A 45 15.57 -13.52 -24.29
CA ILE A 45 16.89 -14.12 -24.38
C ILE A 45 16.93 -15.18 -25.50
N GLY A 46 15.80 -15.82 -25.81
CA GLY A 46 15.64 -16.74 -26.95
C GLY A 46 15.54 -16.07 -28.34
N GLY A 47 15.79 -14.77 -28.47
CA GLY A 47 15.90 -14.07 -29.76
C GLY A 47 14.59 -13.59 -30.38
N SER A 48 13.46 -13.71 -29.67
CA SER A 48 12.16 -13.22 -30.15
C SER A 48 11.92 -11.74 -29.82
N ALA A 49 11.43 -10.97 -30.80
CA ALA A 49 11.04 -9.58 -30.60
C ALA A 49 9.74 -9.48 -29.76
N ILE A 50 9.85 -8.97 -28.54
CA ILE A 50 8.72 -8.89 -27.57
C ILE A 50 8.20 -7.46 -27.42
N GLY A 51 8.88 -6.47 -27.99
CA GLY A 51 8.59 -5.04 -27.80
C GLY A 51 7.20 -4.58 -28.25
N HIS A 52 6.44 -5.40 -28.99
CA HIS A 52 5.13 -5.04 -29.54
C HIS A 52 3.96 -5.83 -28.91
N ARG A 53 4.24 -6.67 -27.91
CA ARG A 53 3.18 -7.47 -27.27
C ARG A 53 2.57 -6.70 -26.10
N PRO A 54 1.23 -6.51 -26.07
CA PRO A 54 0.54 -5.82 -24.97
C PRO A 54 0.77 -6.45 -23.59
N LEU A 55 1.24 -7.71 -23.56
CA LEU A 55 1.68 -8.43 -22.36
C LEU A 55 2.86 -7.74 -21.64
N LEU A 56 3.79 -7.11 -22.36
CA LEU A 56 4.90 -6.40 -21.73
C LEU A 56 4.40 -5.15 -21.01
N THR A 57 3.55 -4.36 -21.67
CA THR A 57 2.90 -3.19 -21.08
C THR A 57 2.05 -3.58 -19.88
N LEU A 58 1.32 -4.69 -19.96
CA LEU A 58 0.52 -5.19 -18.84
C LEU A 58 1.39 -5.63 -17.65
N GLY A 59 2.50 -6.34 -17.90
CA GLY A 59 3.44 -6.74 -16.85
C GLY A 59 4.06 -5.53 -16.15
N VAL A 60 4.53 -4.54 -16.90
CA VAL A 60 5.06 -3.28 -16.34
C VAL A 60 3.98 -2.53 -15.57
N LEU A 61 2.78 -2.39 -16.13
CA LEU A 61 1.66 -1.70 -15.47
C LEU A 61 1.32 -2.37 -14.14
N LEU A 62 1.28 -3.71 -14.10
CA LEU A 62 0.96 -4.46 -12.88
C LEU A 62 2.04 -4.28 -11.80
N VAL A 63 3.32 -4.22 -12.19
CA VAL A 63 4.42 -3.89 -11.27
C VAL A 63 4.30 -2.45 -10.77
N VAL A 64 4.05 -1.48 -11.65
CA VAL A 64 3.90 -0.07 -11.27
C VAL A 64 2.75 0.11 -10.28
N VAL A 65 1.58 -0.47 -10.57
CA VAL A 65 0.41 -0.43 -9.68
C VAL A 65 0.71 -1.17 -8.37
N GLY A 66 1.38 -2.32 -8.43
CA GLY A 66 1.81 -3.07 -7.24
C GLY A 66 2.70 -2.22 -6.31
N VAL A 67 3.72 -1.57 -6.87
CA VAL A 67 4.61 -0.66 -6.13
C VAL A 67 3.85 0.56 -5.59
N GLN A 68 2.94 1.14 -6.36
CA GLN A 68 2.10 2.25 -5.89
C GLN A 68 1.25 1.85 -4.68
N LEU A 69 0.61 0.69 -4.72
CA LEU A 69 -0.19 0.16 -3.60
C LEU A 69 0.68 -0.16 -2.38
N LEU A 70 1.86 -0.75 -2.57
CA LEU A 70 2.84 -0.97 -1.50
C LEU A 70 3.22 0.36 -0.82
N SER A 71 3.58 1.37 -1.61
CA SER A 71 3.93 2.70 -1.12
C SER A 71 2.78 3.35 -0.35
N LEU A 72 1.55 3.27 -0.85
CA LEU A 72 0.36 3.77 -0.15
C LEU A 72 0.13 3.05 1.18
N GLY A 73 0.36 1.74 1.24
CA GLY A 73 0.29 0.97 2.48
C GLY A 73 1.30 1.43 3.52
N LEU A 74 2.56 1.67 3.11
CA LEU A 74 3.60 2.19 3.98
C LEU A 74 3.31 3.63 4.44
N LEU A 75 2.84 4.49 3.54
CA LEU A 75 2.46 5.87 3.86
C LEU A 75 1.30 5.89 4.87
N SER A 76 0.32 4.99 4.72
CA SER A 76 -0.77 4.93 5.69
C SER A 76 -0.30 4.54 7.08
N GLU A 77 0.64 3.60 7.21
CA GLU A 77 1.19 3.22 8.51
C GLU A 77 1.95 4.39 9.16
N LEU A 78 2.76 5.10 8.36
CA LEU A 78 3.51 6.28 8.81
C LEU A 78 2.61 7.44 9.26
N ILE A 79 1.53 7.71 8.52
CA ILE A 79 0.56 8.75 8.87
C ILE A 79 -0.16 8.37 10.17
N THR A 80 -0.61 7.12 10.31
CA THR A 80 -1.26 6.64 11.53
C THR A 80 -0.32 6.75 12.74
N SER A 81 0.93 6.30 12.62
CA SER A 81 1.90 6.42 13.72
C SER A 81 2.16 7.88 14.12
N HIS A 82 2.23 8.79 13.14
CA HIS A 82 2.43 10.21 13.40
C HIS A 82 1.25 10.85 14.14
N HIS A 83 0.01 10.46 13.79
CA HIS A 83 -1.19 10.95 14.47
C HIS A 83 -1.26 10.42 15.91
N GLU A 84 -0.97 9.13 16.13
CA GLU A 84 -0.95 8.54 17.49
C GLU A 84 0.09 9.21 18.39
N GLU A 85 1.28 9.53 17.86
CA GLU A 85 2.32 10.25 18.60
C GLU A 85 1.87 11.67 18.99
N ARG A 86 1.28 12.40 18.05
CA ARG A 86 0.74 13.76 18.28
C ARG A 86 -0.32 13.78 19.38
N GLU A 87 -1.22 12.80 19.37
CA GLU A 87 -2.30 12.67 20.36
C GLU A 87 -1.74 12.37 21.75
N ARG A 88 -0.73 11.47 21.86
CA ARG A 88 -0.05 11.19 23.13
C ARG A 88 0.66 12.41 23.72
N VAL A 89 1.30 13.22 22.87
CA VAL A 89 1.99 14.45 23.33
C VAL A 89 0.98 15.45 23.88
N ALA A 90 -0.14 15.68 23.18
CA ALA A 90 -1.19 16.61 23.63
C ALA A 90 -1.78 16.19 25.00
N LEU A 91 -2.11 14.91 25.16
CA LEU A 91 -2.66 14.37 26.41
C LEU A 91 -1.67 14.45 27.59
N THR A 92 -0.38 14.32 27.32
CA THR A 92 0.66 14.43 28.36
C THR A 92 0.81 15.88 28.83
N SER A 93 0.71 16.84 27.89
CA SER A 93 0.77 18.27 28.21
C SER A 93 -0.43 18.71 29.05
N GLU A 94 -1.66 18.27 28.73
CA GLU A 94 -2.84 18.61 29.54
C GLU A 94 -2.75 18.05 30.97
N ARG A 95 -2.32 16.79 31.13
CA ARG A 95 -2.14 16.20 32.47
C ARG A 95 -1.11 16.94 33.32
N HIS A 96 -0.03 17.43 32.72
CA HIS A 96 0.98 18.23 33.43
C HIS A 96 0.42 19.59 33.88
N VAL A 97 -0.45 20.22 33.08
CA VAL A 97 -1.09 21.48 33.46
C VAL A 97 -2.05 21.27 34.64
N ASP A 98 -2.84 20.20 34.62
CA ASP A 98 -3.75 19.85 35.72
C ASP A 98 -3.01 19.53 37.02
N GLU A 99 -1.80 18.97 36.94
CA GLU A 99 -0.98 18.67 38.12
C GLU A 99 -0.37 19.93 38.75
N ILE A 100 -0.04 20.96 37.95
CA ILE A 100 0.51 22.24 38.44
C ILE A 100 -0.56 23.12 39.10
N LEU A 101 -1.81 23.03 38.64
CA LEU A 101 -2.92 23.87 39.11
C LEU A 101 -3.55 23.39 40.43
N ARG A 102 -3.05 22.29 41.01
CA ARG A 102 -3.64 21.61 42.18
C ARG A 102 -2.76 21.74 43.42
#